data_AF-A0A7V7B3B8-F1
#
_entry.id   AF-A0A7V7B3B8-F1
#
_cell.length_a   1.000
_cell.length_b   1.000
_cell.length_c   1.000
_cell.angle_alpha   90.00
_cell.angle_beta   90.00
_cell.angle_gamma   90.00
#
_symmetry.space_group_name_H-M   'P 1'
#
loop_
_entity.id
_entity.type
_entity.pdbx_description
1 polymer ?
#
loop_
_entity_poly.entity_id
_entity_poly.type
_entity_poly.pdbx_seq_one_letter_code
_entity_poly.pdbx_strand_id
1 'polypeptide(L)'
;MTEYFTAHDVLEKVEGLNSLSTLNKWANFIQKECDYQFYYDYIRFASHTRTKRIINHRKTRMFTVEEIQKFQKVVELIPTLGRDTSLRKQFDNRHRLETMKHSELMTEIIQQVNSTLVSKDGQLQSLLRKYQQLQRSYQVLEQRLIQLEETLTTQEQTSSGWFRRKR
;
A
#
# COMPACT_ATOMS: atom_id res chain seq x y z
N MET A 1 -4.73 13.05 2.93
CA MET A 1 -5.28 12.62 4.24
C MET A 1 -6.58 11.92 3.96
N THR A 2 -6.77 10.71 4.50
CA THR A 2 -8.00 9.94 4.29
C THR A 2 -9.04 10.43 5.29
N GLU A 3 -10.15 10.99 4.81
CA GLU A 3 -11.25 11.42 5.66
C GLU A 3 -12.09 10.22 6.10
N TYR A 4 -12.44 10.20 7.39
CA TYR A 4 -13.22 9.15 8.01
C TYR A 4 -14.54 9.68 8.54
N PHE A 5 -15.60 8.90 8.31
CA PHE A 5 -16.98 9.23 8.60
C PHE A 5 -17.56 8.21 9.58
N THR A 6 -18.39 8.67 10.51
CA THR A 6 -19.12 7.80 11.42
C THR A 6 -20.34 7.19 10.73
N ALA A 7 -20.95 6.19 11.35
CA ALA A 7 -22.16 5.56 10.82
C ALA A 7 -23.33 6.55 10.61
N HIS A 8 -23.40 7.64 11.37
CA HIS A 8 -24.47 8.64 11.19
C HIS A 8 -24.23 9.47 9.93
N ASP A 9 -22.98 9.89 9.71
CA ASP A 9 -22.58 10.62 8.50
C ASP A 9 -22.85 9.80 7.24
N VAL A 10 -22.67 8.47 7.30
CA VAL A 10 -22.99 7.57 6.18
C VAL A 10 -24.49 7.59 5.86
N LEU A 11 -25.36 7.59 6.88
CA LEU A 11 -26.81 7.61 6.66
C LEU A 11 -27.29 8.94 6.05
N GLU A 12 -26.62 10.05 6.38
CA GLU A 12 -26.93 11.35 5.77
C GLU A 12 -26.44 11.43 4.32
N LYS A 13 -25.33 10.76 4.00
CA LYS A 13 -24.69 10.83 2.68
C LYS A 13 -25.16 9.76 1.68
N VAL A 14 -25.76 8.67 2.15
CA VAL A 14 -26.24 7.57 1.29
C VAL A 14 -27.76 7.64 1.18
N GLU A 15 -28.24 8.08 0.02
CA GLU A 15 -29.67 8.20 -0.25
C GLU A 15 -30.31 6.81 -0.32
N GLY A 16 -31.37 6.59 0.48
CA GLY A 16 -32.09 5.31 0.55
C GLY A 16 -31.57 4.34 1.62
N LEU A 17 -30.47 4.65 2.32
CA LEU A 17 -30.02 3.91 3.49
C LEU A 17 -30.56 4.55 4.77
N ASN A 18 -31.77 4.16 5.19
CA ASN A 18 -32.50 4.89 6.23
C ASN A 18 -32.29 4.38 7.66
N SER A 19 -31.41 3.40 7.89
CA SER A 19 -31.25 2.81 9.23
C SER A 19 -29.84 2.33 9.55
N LEU A 20 -29.36 2.68 10.75
CA LEU A 20 -28.15 2.13 11.36
C LEU A 20 -28.19 0.60 11.42
N SER A 21 -29.36 0.00 11.61
CA SER A 21 -29.53 -1.46 11.65
C SER A 21 -29.21 -2.08 10.29
N THR A 22 -29.68 -1.45 9.21
CA THR A 22 -29.40 -1.88 7.84
C THR A 22 -27.92 -1.76 7.51
N LEU A 23 -27.32 -0.60 7.82
CA LEU A 23 -25.88 -0.39 7.63
C LEU A 23 -25.05 -1.43 8.40
N ASN A 24 -25.41 -1.72 9.65
CA ASN A 24 -24.72 -2.73 10.44
C ASN A 24 -24.87 -4.14 9.87
N LYS A 25 -26.05 -4.51 9.38
CA LYS A 25 -26.26 -5.79 8.70
C LYS A 25 -25.40 -5.91 7.44
N TRP A 26 -25.37 -4.86 6.62
CA TRP A 26 -24.56 -4.83 5.39
C TRP A 26 -23.08 -4.92 5.71
N ALA A 27 -22.60 -4.12 6.66
CA ALA A 27 -21.20 -4.16 7.05
C ALA A 27 -20.80 -5.52 7.65
N ASN A 28 -21.66 -6.16 8.45
CA ASN A 28 -21.39 -7.51 8.96
C ASN A 28 -21.35 -8.55 7.84
N PHE A 29 -22.27 -8.44 6.86
CA PHE A 29 -22.23 -9.28 5.67
C PHE A 29 -20.93 -9.07 4.89
N ILE A 30 -20.55 -7.83 4.61
CA ILE A 30 -19.31 -7.47 3.91
C ILE A 30 -18.07 -8.03 4.63
N GLN A 31 -17.98 -7.90 5.95
CA GLN A 31 -16.86 -8.44 6.72
C GLN A 31 -16.78 -9.96 6.65
N LYS A 32 -17.92 -10.65 6.69
CA LYS A 32 -17.97 -12.11 6.74
C LYS A 32 -17.82 -12.75 5.36
N GLU A 33 -18.55 -12.23 4.39
CA GLU A 33 -18.75 -12.87 3.08
C GLU A 33 -17.84 -12.30 1.99
N CYS A 34 -17.34 -11.07 2.15
CA CYS A 34 -16.43 -10.41 1.21
C CYS A 34 -14.98 -10.33 1.75
N ASP A 35 -14.72 -10.88 2.95
CA ASP A 35 -13.44 -10.81 3.66
C ASP A 35 -12.87 -9.37 3.75
N TYR A 36 -13.76 -8.39 3.87
CA TYR A 36 -13.40 -6.97 3.84
C TYR A 36 -13.22 -6.42 5.25
N GLN A 37 -12.09 -5.78 5.52
CA GLN A 37 -11.78 -5.23 6.83
C GLN A 37 -12.04 -3.71 6.91
N PHE A 38 -13.09 -3.34 7.66
CA PHE A 38 -13.35 -1.92 7.97
C PHE A 38 -12.32 -1.35 8.95
N TYR A 39 -12.09 -0.05 8.85
CA TYR A 39 -11.33 0.72 9.83
C TYR A 39 -12.17 0.95 11.10
N TYR A 40 -11.50 0.92 12.26
CA TYR A 40 -12.12 1.18 13.56
C TYR A 40 -11.29 2.20 14.31
N ASP A 41 -11.97 3.14 14.95
CA ASP A 41 -11.35 4.16 15.80
C ASP A 41 -12.01 4.21 17.18
N TYR A 42 -11.29 4.71 18.19
CA TYR A 42 -11.76 4.85 19.56
C TYR A 42 -12.29 6.26 19.81
N ILE A 43 -13.57 6.44 19.53
CA ILE A 43 -14.25 7.72 19.76
C ILE A 43 -14.58 7.88 21.24
N ARG A 44 -14.29 9.06 21.78
CA ARG A 44 -14.68 9.43 23.14
C ARG A 44 -16.17 9.73 23.18
N PHE A 45 -16.87 9.15 24.14
CA PHE A 45 -18.26 9.49 24.44
C PHE A 45 -18.40 9.79 25.92
N ALA A 46 -19.22 10.79 26.25
CA ALA A 46 -19.56 11.11 27.62
C ALA A 46 -20.75 10.25 28.03
N SER A 47 -20.60 9.43 29.07
CA SER A 47 -21.75 8.87 29.76
C SER A 47 -22.10 9.75 30.96
N HIS A 48 -23.39 9.94 31.19
CA HIS A 48 -23.89 10.59 32.40
C HIS A 48 -24.34 9.49 33.36
N THR A 49 -23.58 9.28 34.42
CA THR A 49 -24.13 8.65 35.61
C THR A 49 -24.71 9.74 36.49
N ARG A 50 -25.67 9.38 37.35
CA ARG A 50 -26.43 10.30 38.22
C ARG A 50 -25.56 11.20 39.11
N THR A 51 -24.27 10.92 39.23
CA THR A 51 -23.31 11.59 40.12
C THR A 51 -22.04 12.13 39.45
N LYS A 52 -21.62 11.67 38.25
CA LYS A 52 -20.42 12.19 37.55
C LYS A 52 -20.50 12.03 36.02
N ARG A 53 -19.85 12.93 35.29
CA ARG A 53 -19.56 12.79 33.85
C ARG A 53 -18.30 11.96 33.68
N ILE A 54 -18.42 10.78 33.06
CA ILE A 54 -17.29 9.89 32.77
C ILE A 54 -17.03 9.93 31.26
N ILE A 55 -15.77 10.14 30.87
CA ILE A 55 -15.34 10.07 29.47
C ILE A 55 -14.91 8.63 29.21
N ASN A 56 -15.66 7.91 28.38
CA ASN A 56 -15.36 6.55 27.97
C ASN A 56 -14.94 6.53 26.51
N HIS A 57 -14.25 5.47 26.11
CA HIS A 57 -13.86 5.23 24.72
C HIS A 57 -14.67 4.08 24.15
N ARG A 58 -15.23 4.26 22.96
CA ARG A 58 -15.95 3.19 22.23
C ARG A 58 -15.26 2.95 20.89
N LYS A 59 -14.92 1.68 20.65
CA LYS A 59 -14.51 1.23 19.33
C LYS A 59 -15.68 1.40 18.36
N THR A 60 -15.51 2.28 17.40
CA THR A 60 -16.53 2.68 16.43
C THR A 60 -16.01 2.39 15.04
N ARG A 61 -16.85 1.78 14.21
CA ARG A 61 -16.53 1.54 12.79
C ARG A 61 -16.56 2.87 12.07
N MET A 62 -15.49 3.14 11.33
CA MET A 62 -15.30 4.36 10.56
C MET A 62 -15.32 4.02 9.08
N PHE A 63 -15.85 4.93 8.28
CA PHE A 63 -16.06 4.71 6.85
C PHE A 63 -15.30 5.75 6.03
N THR A 64 -14.75 5.35 4.89
CA THR A 64 -14.11 6.28 3.95
C THR A 64 -15.11 6.84 2.94
N VAL A 65 -14.73 7.91 2.23
CA VAL A 65 -15.53 8.44 1.10
C VAL A 65 -15.79 7.36 0.05
N GLU A 66 -14.79 6.53 -0.25
CA GLU A 66 -14.91 5.44 -1.23
C GLU A 66 -15.95 4.40 -0.80
N GLU A 67 -15.98 4.05 0.50
CA GLU A 67 -16.97 3.13 1.05
C GLU A 67 -18.38 3.70 0.98
N ILE A 68 -18.56 5.00 1.26
CA ILE A 68 -19.84 5.71 1.11
C ILE A 68 -20.32 5.64 -0.34
N GLN A 69 -19.45 5.92 -1.30
CA GLN A 69 -19.77 5.81 -2.73
C GLN A 69 -20.13 4.39 -3.14
N LYS A 70 -19.43 3.37 -2.59
CA LYS A 70 -19.78 1.96 -2.80
C LYS A 70 -21.16 1.65 -2.25
N PHE A 71 -21.50 2.13 -1.05
CA PHE A 71 -22.83 1.94 -0.47
C PHE A 71 -23.94 2.60 -1.29
N GLN A 72 -23.70 3.80 -1.83
CA GLN A 72 -24.63 4.46 -2.75
C GLN A 72 -24.91 3.59 -3.98
N LYS A 73 -23.86 3.07 -4.62
CA LYS A 73 -23.99 2.13 -5.75
C LYS A 73 -24.72 0.85 -5.36
N VAL A 74 -24.55 0.35 -4.13
CA VAL A 74 -25.29 -0.81 -3.64
C VAL A 74 -26.78 -0.51 -3.58
N VAL A 75 -27.19 0.64 -3.04
CA VAL A 75 -28.61 1.03 -2.99
C VAL A 75 -29.23 1.06 -4.38
N GLU A 76 -28.53 1.64 -5.35
CA GLU A 76 -28.98 1.73 -6.75
C GLU A 76 -29.11 0.35 -7.42
N LEU A 77 -28.25 -0.60 -7.06
CA LEU A 77 -28.22 -1.94 -7.64
C LEU A 77 -29.20 -2.93 -6.99
N ILE A 78 -29.62 -2.68 -5.73
CA ILE A 78 -30.53 -3.56 -4.99
C ILE A 78 -31.80 -3.93 -5.77
N PRO A 79 -32.53 -3.00 -6.43
CA PRO A 79 -33.73 -3.34 -7.18
C PRO A 79 -33.50 -4.29 -8.35
N THR A 80 -32.27 -4.32 -8.90
CA THR A 80 -31.94 -5.09 -10.11
C THR A 80 -31.29 -6.43 -9.79
N LEU A 81 -30.35 -6.46 -8.84
CA LEU A 81 -29.53 -7.64 -8.55
C LEU A 81 -29.91 -8.30 -7.22
N GLY A 82 -30.59 -7.59 -6.34
CA GLY A 82 -30.77 -7.98 -4.94
C GLY A 82 -29.64 -7.48 -4.05
N ARG A 83 -29.83 -7.59 -2.72
CA ARG A 83 -28.93 -7.04 -1.71
C ARG A 83 -27.54 -7.69 -1.73
N ASP A 84 -27.47 -9.01 -1.63
CA ASP A 84 -26.22 -9.74 -1.34
C ASP A 84 -25.26 -9.69 -2.53
N THR A 85 -25.78 -9.89 -3.72
CA THR A 85 -25.10 -9.73 -5.01
C THR A 85 -24.58 -8.30 -5.21
N SER A 86 -25.39 -7.28 -4.88
CA SER A 86 -24.95 -5.88 -4.99
C SER A 86 -23.80 -5.57 -4.01
N LEU A 87 -23.89 -6.07 -2.77
CA LEU A 87 -22.83 -5.93 -1.77
C LEU A 87 -21.53 -6.63 -2.22
N ARG A 88 -21.62 -7.90 -2.67
CA ARG A 88 -20.46 -8.64 -3.20
C ARG A 88 -19.84 -7.91 -4.38
N LYS A 89 -20.64 -7.41 -5.33
CA LYS A 89 -20.15 -6.70 -6.51
C LYS A 89 -19.31 -5.45 -6.19
N GLN A 90 -19.58 -4.77 -5.07
CA GLN A 90 -18.85 -3.54 -4.71
C GLN A 90 -17.72 -3.77 -3.69
N PHE A 91 -17.82 -4.79 -2.85
CA PHE A 91 -16.90 -5.01 -1.72
C PHE A 91 -16.06 -6.29 -1.82
N ASP A 92 -16.48 -7.27 -2.62
CA ASP A 92 -15.74 -8.51 -2.83
C ASP A 92 -14.85 -8.40 -4.07
N ASN A 93 -13.54 -8.31 -3.84
CA ASN A 93 -12.55 -8.28 -4.91
C ASN A 93 -12.54 -9.59 -5.73
N ARG A 94 -12.95 -10.72 -5.14
CA ARG A 94 -13.02 -12.02 -5.84
C ARG A 94 -14.28 -12.13 -6.69
N HIS A 95 -15.38 -11.55 -6.23
CA HIS A 95 -16.64 -11.58 -6.99
C HIS A 95 -16.54 -10.88 -8.35
N ARG A 96 -15.71 -9.84 -8.47
CA ARG A 96 -15.41 -9.22 -9.78
C ARG A 96 -14.85 -10.25 -10.76
N LEU A 97 -13.85 -11.03 -10.34
CA LEU A 97 -13.23 -12.04 -11.19
C LEU A 97 -14.21 -13.19 -11.51
N GLU A 98 -15.00 -13.63 -10.53
CA GLU A 98 -15.96 -14.73 -10.72
C GLU A 98 -17.14 -14.39 -11.64
N THR A 99 -17.53 -13.11 -11.72
CA THR A 99 -18.66 -12.65 -12.56
C THR A 99 -18.25 -12.12 -13.93
N MET A 100 -16.97 -11.87 -14.16
CA MET A 100 -16.46 -11.40 -15.45
C MET A 100 -16.51 -12.50 -16.50
N LYS A 101 -16.88 -12.13 -17.74
CA LYS A 101 -16.78 -13.05 -18.87
C LYS A 101 -15.30 -13.43 -19.06
N HIS A 102 -15.03 -14.65 -19.50
CA HIS A 102 -13.64 -15.13 -19.70
C HIS A 102 -12.80 -14.19 -20.57
N SER A 103 -13.40 -13.53 -21.57
CA SER A 103 -12.71 -12.53 -22.40
C SER A 103 -12.24 -11.29 -21.61
N GLU A 104 -13.07 -10.81 -20.68
CA GLU A 104 -12.77 -9.65 -19.86
C GLU A 104 -11.72 -10.01 -18.78
N LEU A 105 -11.84 -11.21 -18.19
CA LEU A 105 -10.85 -11.78 -17.28
C LEU A 105 -9.46 -11.87 -17.92
N MET A 106 -9.38 -12.43 -19.13
CA MET A 106 -8.12 -12.55 -19.86
C MET A 106 -7.50 -11.17 -20.14
N THR A 107 -8.33 -10.17 -20.44
CA THR A 107 -7.85 -8.80 -20.68
C THR A 107 -7.25 -8.18 -19.43
N GLU A 108 -7.89 -8.33 -18.26
CA GLU A 108 -7.34 -7.85 -16.99
C GLU A 108 -6.06 -8.59 -16.60
N ILE A 109 -6.02 -9.91 -16.77
CA ILE A 109 -4.81 -10.71 -16.50
C ILE A 109 -3.66 -10.21 -17.37
N ILE A 110 -3.89 -10.01 -18.67
CA ILE A 110 -2.87 -9.48 -19.59
C ILE A 110 -2.39 -8.10 -19.14
N GLN A 111 -3.31 -7.21 -18.76
CA GLN A 111 -2.95 -5.87 -18.30
C GLN A 111 -2.12 -5.90 -17.01
N GLN A 112 -2.45 -6.80 -16.08
CA GLN A 112 -1.71 -6.97 -14.83
C GLN A 112 -0.34 -7.61 -15.02
N VAL A 113 -0.23 -8.58 -15.94
CA VAL A 113 1.06 -9.14 -16.35
C VAL A 113 1.91 -8.06 -17.02
N ASN A 114 1.33 -7.24 -17.91
CA ASN A 114 2.08 -6.18 -18.57
C ASN A 114 2.59 -5.12 -17.59
N SER A 115 1.76 -4.69 -16.64
CA SER A 115 2.17 -3.69 -15.64
C SER A 115 3.27 -4.22 -14.71
N THR A 116 3.19 -5.50 -14.31
CA THR A 116 4.25 -6.14 -13.52
C THR A 116 5.53 -6.31 -14.34
N LEU A 117 5.44 -6.66 -15.63
CA LEU A 117 6.59 -6.81 -16.52
C LEU A 117 7.33 -5.47 -16.70
N VAL A 118 6.59 -4.37 -16.96
CA VAL A 118 7.17 -3.02 -17.05
C VAL A 118 7.84 -2.60 -15.74
N SER A 119 7.21 -2.87 -14.60
CA SER A 119 7.79 -2.59 -13.28
C SER A 119 9.09 -3.36 -13.05
N LYS A 120 9.11 -4.65 -13.39
CA LYS A 120 10.29 -5.51 -13.26
C LYS A 120 11.41 -5.10 -14.21
N ASP A 121 11.09 -4.71 -15.44
CA ASP A 121 12.06 -4.17 -16.38
C ASP A 121 12.69 -2.87 -15.86
N GLY A 122 11.87 -1.95 -15.30
CA GLY A 122 12.38 -0.75 -14.63
C GLY A 122 13.33 -1.06 -13.47
N GLN A 123 13.01 -2.07 -12.65
CA GLN A 123 13.90 -2.54 -11.57
C GLN A 123 15.23 -3.08 -12.14
N LEU A 124 15.19 -3.91 -13.19
CA LEU A 124 16.37 -4.45 -13.85
C LEU A 124 17.26 -3.35 -14.44
N GLN A 125 16.67 -2.37 -15.14
CA GLN A 125 17.41 -1.23 -15.68
C GLN A 125 18.09 -0.43 -14.57
N SER A 126 17.41 -0.22 -13.43
CA SER A 126 18.00 0.47 -12.29
C SER A 126 19.19 -0.30 -11.68
N LEU A 127 19.08 -1.64 -11.60
CA LEU A 127 20.14 -2.51 -11.11
C LEU A 127 21.34 -2.52 -12.05
N LEU A 128 21.11 -2.59 -13.36
CA LEU A 128 22.17 -2.51 -14.37
C LEU A 128 22.96 -1.21 -14.27
N ARG A 129 22.28 -0.06 -14.09
CA ARG A 129 22.95 1.22 -13.87
C ARG A 129 23.81 1.23 -12.61
N LYS A 130 23.28 0.71 -11.49
CA LYS A 130 24.04 0.58 -10.24
C LYS A 130 25.26 -0.32 -10.40
N TYR A 131 25.11 -1.44 -11.09
CA TYR A 131 26.20 -2.37 -11.38
C TYR A 131 27.31 -1.70 -12.21
N GLN A 132 26.95 -1.00 -13.30
CA GLN A 132 27.91 -0.27 -14.12
C GLN A 132 28.64 0.83 -13.34
N GLN A 133 27.93 1.55 -12.48
CA GLN A 133 28.54 2.56 -11.61
C GLN A 133 29.53 1.92 -10.63
N LEU A 134 29.16 0.78 -10.02
CA LEU A 134 30.02 0.05 -9.10
C LEU A 134 31.26 -0.47 -9.82
N GLN A 135 31.11 -1.04 -11.02
CA GLN A 135 32.22 -1.53 -11.85
C GLN A 135 33.22 -0.40 -12.18
N ARG A 136 32.74 0.79 -12.54
CA ARG A 136 33.62 1.96 -12.75
C ARG A 136 34.35 2.36 -11.48
N SER A 137 33.65 2.40 -10.34
CA SER A 137 34.29 2.75 -9.06
C SER A 137 35.35 1.73 -8.66
N TYR A 138 35.13 0.45 -8.92
CA TYR A 138 36.09 -0.62 -8.69
C TYR A 138 37.35 -0.43 -9.53
N GLN A 139 37.21 -0.20 -10.84
CA GLN A 139 38.35 0.06 -11.73
C GLN A 139 39.18 1.28 -11.29
N VAL A 140 38.53 2.36 -10.84
CA VAL A 140 39.22 3.55 -10.33
C VAL A 140 39.98 3.25 -9.03
N LEU A 141 39.37 2.48 -8.11
CA LEU A 141 40.02 2.05 -6.87
C LEU A 141 41.22 1.14 -7.14
N GLU A 142 41.08 0.20 -8.08
CA GLU A 142 42.15 -0.71 -8.49
C GLU A 142 43.34 0.07 -9.08
N GLN A 143 43.08 1.05 -9.96
CA GLN A 143 44.15 1.93 -10.49
C GLN A 143 44.84 2.75 -9.39
N ARG A 144 44.09 3.27 -8.41
CA ARG A 144 44.67 4.01 -7.27
C ARG A 144 45.52 3.12 -6.39
N LEU A 145 45.12 1.86 -6.18
CA LEU A 145 45.92 0.89 -5.42
C LEU A 145 47.25 0.62 -6.12
N ILE A 146 47.23 0.36 -7.43
CA ILE A 146 48.45 0.16 -8.23
C ILE A 146 49.37 1.39 -8.12
N GLN A 147 48.83 2.60 -8.28
CA GLN A 147 49.61 3.83 -8.14
C GLN A 147 50.22 3.98 -6.74
N LEU A 148 49.47 3.65 -5.68
CA LEU A 148 49.99 3.70 -4.31
C LEU A 148 51.12 2.69 -4.12
N GLU A 149 50.98 1.46 -4.59
CA GLU A 149 52.04 0.44 -4.54
C GLU A 149 53.31 0.88 -5.28
N GLU A 150 53.17 1.50 -6.45
CA GLU A 150 54.29 2.09 -7.20
C GLU A 150 54.97 3.25 -6.44
N THR A 151 54.19 4.15 -5.82
CA THR A 151 54.77 5.23 -5.01
C THR A 151 55.49 4.72 -3.76
N LEU A 152 54.97 3.67 -3.14
CA LEU A 152 55.56 3.09 -1.93
C LEU A 152 56.90 2.40 -2.25
N THR A 153 56.93 1.61 -3.33
CA THR A 153 58.15 0.94 -3.80
C THR A 153 59.23 1.94 -4.26
N THR A 154 58.87 3.03 -4.93
CA THR A 154 59.82 4.10 -5.30
C THR A 154 60.31 4.90 -4.09
N GLN A 155 59.47 5.10 -3.06
CA GLN A 155 59.88 5.74 -1.80
C GLN A 155 60.85 4.85 -1.00
N GLU A 156 60.61 3.53 -0.96
CA GLU A 156 61.54 2.57 -0.35
C GLU A 156 62.89 2.54 -1.09
N GLN A 157 62.89 2.56 -2.42
CA GLN A 157 64.11 2.61 -3.23
C GLN A 157 64.90 3.92 -3.03
N THR A 158 64.23 5.08 -2.98
CA THR A 158 64.91 6.38 -2.81
C THR A 158 65.43 6.61 -1.40
N SER A 159 64.75 6.10 -0.36
CA SER A 159 65.20 6.21 1.04
C SER A 159 66.43 5.34 1.35
N SER A 160 66.62 4.23 0.63
CA SER A 160 67.79 3.35 0.78
C SER A 160 69.10 3.94 0.25
N GLY A 161 69.02 4.97 -0.62
CA GLY A 161 70.18 5.61 -1.24
C GLY A 161 70.83 6.73 -0.42
N TRP A 162 70.06 7.42 0.44
CA TRP A 162 70.58 8.53 1.26
C TRP A 162 71.52 8.02 2.37
N PHE A 163 71.22 6.85 2.96
CA PHE A 163 72.03 6.27 4.04
C PHE A 163 73.35 5.61 3.57
N ARG A 164 73.57 5.42 2.27
CA ARG A 164 74.81 4.80 1.75
C ARG A 164 75.95 5.76 1.40
N ARG A 165 75.75 7.08 1.49
CA ARG A 165 76.78 8.09 1.08
C ARG A 165 77.66 8.63 2.22
N LYS A 166 77.67 8.01 3.39
CA LYS A 166 78.62 8.33 4.47
C LYS A 166 79.35 7.07 4.95
N ARG A 167 80.34 6.61 4.16
CA ARG A 167 81.51 5.89 4.65
C ARG A 167 82.69 6.22 3.74
#